data_AF-A0A7S2YYX8-F1
#
_entry.id   AF-A0A7S2YYX8-F1
#
_cell.length_a   1.000
_cell.length_b   1.000
_cell.length_c   1.000
_cell.angle_alpha   90.00
_cell.angle_beta   90.00
_cell.angle_gamma   90.00
#
_symmetry.space_group_name_H-M   'P 1'
#
loop_
_entity.id
_entity.type
_entity.pdbx_description
1 polymer ?
#
loop_
_entity_poly.entity_id
_entity_poly.type
_entity_poly.pdbx_seq_one_letter_code
_entity_poly.pdbx_strand_id
1 'polypeptide(L)'
;RAEAYSAYLLARTTLLRIMIPLAILMSFVTPQIAGAFASDPVTADSCRRYLLTNVWVWPFMALEGVADGAFTACGATTRSLIVSVSSNVLRIGGGYLAVHTF
;
A
#
# COMPACT_ATOMS: atom_id res chain seq x y z
N ARG A 1 -20.62 11.29 -17.01
CA ARG A 1 -20.62 11.02 -15.54
C ARG A 1 -20.81 9.54 -15.22
N ALA A 2 -21.81 8.85 -15.79
CA ALA A 2 -21.99 7.41 -15.59
C ALA A 2 -20.78 6.56 -16.09
N GLU A 3 -20.21 6.91 -17.24
CA GLU A 3 -19.03 6.23 -17.80
C GLU A 3 -17.76 6.40 -16.96
N ALA A 4 -17.54 7.59 -16.38
CA ALA A 4 -16.43 7.83 -15.47
C ALA A 4 -16.57 7.03 -14.16
N TYR A 5 -17.80 6.89 -13.67
CA TYR A 5 -18.09 6.11 -12.48
C TYR A 5 -17.92 4.60 -12.71
N SER A 6 -18.33 4.08 -13.87
CA SER A 6 -18.12 2.68 -14.22
C SER A 6 -16.63 2.37 -14.43
N ALA A 7 -15.86 3.27 -15.05
CA ALA A 7 -14.42 3.13 -15.20
C ALA A 7 -13.70 3.10 -13.84
N TYR A 8 -14.10 3.97 -12.91
CA TYR A 8 -13.57 3.96 -11.53
C TYR A 8 -13.85 2.64 -10.82
N LEU A 9 -15.10 2.14 -10.87
CA LEU A 9 -15.46 0.87 -10.25
C LEU A 9 -14.70 -0.32 -10.86
N LEU A 10 -14.51 -0.30 -12.18
CA LEU A 10 -13.74 -1.32 -12.89
C LEU A 10 -12.27 -1.30 -12.47
N ALA A 11 -11.63 -0.13 -12.45
CA ALA A 11 -10.24 0.03 -12.02
C ALA A 11 -10.05 -0.42 -10.57
N ARG A 12 -10.93 0.04 -9.67
CA ARG A 12 -10.94 -0.35 -8.25
C ARG A 12 -11.03 -1.87 -8.07
N THR A 13 -12.00 -2.50 -8.71
CA THR A 13 -12.24 -3.94 -8.54
C THR A 13 -11.14 -4.78 -9.19
N THR A 14 -10.63 -4.37 -10.35
CA THR A 14 -9.54 -5.06 -11.04
C THR A 14 -8.26 -5.01 -10.23
N LEU A 15 -7.89 -3.83 -9.71
CA LEU A 15 -6.68 -3.67 -8.91
C LEU A 15 -6.76 -4.43 -7.59
N LEU A 16 -7.90 -4.44 -6.90
CA LEU A 16 -8.08 -5.28 -5.71
C LEU A 16 -7.93 -6.77 -6.03
N ARG A 17 -8.50 -7.24 -7.15
CA ARG A 17 -8.39 -8.63 -7.59
C ARG A 17 -6.98 -9.06 -7.93
N ILE A 18 -6.10 -8.11 -8.29
CA ILE A 18 -4.68 -8.39 -8.57
C ILE A 18 -3.84 -8.27 -7.28
N MET A 19 -4.07 -7.21 -6.51
CA MET A 19 -3.22 -6.87 -5.36
C MET A 19 -3.42 -7.81 -4.17
N ILE A 20 -4.63 -8.34 -3.96
CA ILE A 20 -4.87 -9.30 -2.86
C ILE A 20 -4.12 -10.63 -3.12
N PRO A 21 -4.26 -11.31 -4.28
CA PRO A 21 -3.46 -12.49 -4.58
C PRO A 21 -1.96 -12.20 -4.61
N LEU A 22 -1.55 -11.05 -5.13
CA LEU A 22 -0.14 -10.64 -5.13
C LEU A 22 0.40 -10.50 -3.69
N ALA A 23 -0.37 -9.92 -2.78
CA ALA A 23 0.02 -9.80 -1.37
C ALA A 23 0.12 -11.17 -0.68
N ILE A 24 -0.82 -12.07 -0.98
CA ILE A 24 -0.78 -13.46 -0.49
C ILE A 24 0.49 -14.16 -1.02
N LEU A 25 0.75 -14.07 -2.33
CA LEU A 25 1.93 -14.66 -2.95
C LEU A 25 3.22 -14.11 -2.31
N MET A 26 3.32 -12.79 -2.16
CA MET A 26 4.50 -12.16 -1.58
C MET A 26 4.70 -12.51 -0.11
N SER A 27 3.64 -12.86 0.63
CA SER A 27 3.78 -13.35 2.01
C SER A 27 4.58 -14.65 2.08
N PHE A 28 4.52 -15.49 1.04
CA PHE A 28 5.31 -16.73 0.95
C PHE A 28 6.73 -16.54 0.41
N VAL A 29 6.96 -15.47 -0.37
CA VAL A 29 8.24 -15.16 -1.05
C VAL A 29 9.12 -14.21 -0.22
N THR A 30 8.52 -13.46 0.71
CA THR A 30 9.22 -12.51 1.58
C THR A 30 10.39 -13.11 2.38
N PRO A 31 10.27 -14.32 2.99
CA PRO A 31 11.39 -14.93 3.70
C PRO A 31 12.63 -15.18 2.82
N GLN A 32 12.43 -15.57 1.56
CA GLN A 32 13.48 -15.88 0.60
C GLN A 32 14.14 -14.60 0.10
N ILE A 33 13.35 -13.55 -0.15
CA ILE A 33 13.87 -12.22 -0.47
C ILE A 33 14.73 -11.70 0.69
N ALA A 34 14.23 -11.75 1.93
CA ALA A 34 14.97 -11.27 3.08
C ALA A 34 16.32 -11.99 3.26
N GLY A 35 16.35 -13.31 3.08
CA GLY A 35 17.60 -14.09 3.13
C GLY A 35 18.55 -13.87 1.96
N ALA A 36 18.05 -13.41 0.80
CA ALA A 36 18.89 -13.05 -0.34
C ALA A 36 19.59 -11.70 -0.17
N PHE A 37 18.97 -10.76 0.56
CA PHE A 37 19.48 -9.39 0.73
C PHE A 37 20.25 -9.16 2.04
N ALA A 38 20.10 -10.03 3.05
CA ALA A 38 20.80 -9.92 4.31
C ALA A 38 21.45 -11.25 4.70
N SER A 39 22.76 -11.23 4.94
CA SER A 39 23.54 -12.42 5.33
C SER A 39 23.50 -12.68 6.84
N ASP A 40 23.31 -11.65 7.66
CA ASP A 40 23.17 -11.82 9.10
C ASP A 40 21.72 -12.14 9.49
N PRO A 41 21.50 -13.08 10.43
CA PRO A 41 20.16 -13.58 10.74
C PRO A 41 19.25 -12.53 11.39
N VAL A 42 19.82 -11.53 12.07
CA VAL A 42 19.07 -10.48 12.78
C VAL A 42 18.47 -9.48 11.80
N THR A 43 19.27 -9.02 10.82
CA THR A 43 18.81 -8.12 9.76
C THR A 43 17.87 -8.85 8.81
N ALA A 44 18.14 -10.13 8.50
CA ALA A 44 17.23 -10.94 7.69
C ALA A 44 15.84 -11.08 8.34
N ASP A 45 15.76 -11.35 9.65
CA ASP A 45 14.46 -11.41 10.34
C ASP A 45 13.77 -10.05 10.41
N SER A 46 14.51 -8.97 10.64
CA SER A 46 13.97 -7.60 10.63
C SER A 46 13.42 -7.21 9.26
N CYS A 47 14.16 -7.51 8.19
CA CYS A 47 13.75 -7.31 6.81
C CYS A 47 12.50 -8.12 6.48
N ARG A 48 12.46 -9.40 6.87
CA ARG A 48 11.29 -10.27 6.69
C ARG A 48 10.05 -9.70 7.37
N ARG A 49 10.16 -9.29 8.64
CA ARG A 49 9.04 -8.68 9.38
C ARG A 49 8.54 -7.41 8.69
N TYR A 50 9.45 -6.51 8.32
CA TYR A 50 9.12 -5.29 7.60
C TYR A 50 8.38 -5.56 6.29
N LEU A 51 8.92 -6.46 5.45
CA LEU A 51 8.32 -6.81 4.17
C LEU A 51 6.94 -7.45 4.37
N LEU A 52 6.79 -8.37 5.32
CA LEU A 52 5.49 -8.98 5.62
C LEU A 52 4.45 -7.95 6.03
N THR A 53 4.80 -7.01 6.92
CA THR A 53 3.90 -5.94 7.32
C THR A 53 3.52 -5.06 6.13
N ASN A 54 4.47 -4.73 5.26
CA ASN A 54 4.24 -3.84 4.12
C ASN A 54 3.38 -4.49 3.01
N VAL A 55 3.58 -5.78 2.75
CA VAL A 55 2.84 -6.53 1.73
C VAL A 55 1.32 -6.49 1.95
N TRP A 56 0.86 -6.55 3.20
CA TRP A 56 -0.57 -6.47 3.53
C TRP A 56 -1.17 -5.08 3.36
N VAL A 57 -0.34 -4.03 3.23
CA VAL A 57 -0.78 -2.66 2.99
C VAL A 57 -1.03 -2.40 1.49
N TRP A 58 -0.47 -3.22 0.59
CA TRP A 58 -0.55 -3.01 -0.87
C TRP A 58 -1.98 -2.92 -1.44
N PRO A 59 -2.97 -3.73 -1.01
CA PRO A 59 -4.34 -3.57 -1.50
C PRO A 59 -4.94 -2.20 -1.17
N PHE A 60 -4.59 -1.62 -0.03
CA PHE A 60 -5.04 -0.29 0.38
C PHE A 60 -4.33 0.82 -0.41
N MET A 61 -3.02 0.66 -0.65
CA MET A 61 -2.28 1.57 -1.54
C MET A 61 -2.84 1.58 -2.95
N ALA A 62 -3.29 0.43 -3.46
CA ALA A 62 -3.93 0.37 -4.76
C ALA A 62 -5.26 1.13 -4.80
N LEU A 63 -6.06 1.09 -3.72
CA LEU A 63 -7.27 1.89 -3.61
C LEU A 63 -6.97 3.40 -3.59
N GLU A 64 -5.96 3.79 -2.81
CA GLU A 64 -5.47 5.18 -2.77
C GLU A 64 -5.06 5.66 -4.17
N GLY A 65 -4.26 4.87 -4.90
CA GLY A 65 -3.82 5.20 -6.25
C GLY A 65 -4.97 5.33 -7.26
N VAL A 66 -6.01 4.49 -7.17
CA VAL A 66 -7.19 4.63 -8.04
C VAL A 66 -7.97 5.90 -7.73
N ALA A 67 -8.16 6.23 -6.46
CA ALA A 67 -8.83 7.46 -6.05
C ALA A 67 -8.03 8.70 -6.49
N ASP A 68 -6.72 8.68 -6.29
CA ASP A 68 -5.81 9.75 -6.67
C ASP A 68 -5.81 10.01 -8.19
N GLY A 69 -5.72 8.94 -8.99
CA GLY A 69 -5.85 9.01 -10.45
C GLY A 69 -7.20 9.56 -10.90
N ALA A 70 -8.30 9.16 -10.24
CA ALA A 70 -9.64 9.66 -10.54
C ALA A 70 -9.79 11.16 -10.23
N PHE A 71 -9.25 11.62 -9.09
CA PHE A 71 -9.27 13.05 -8.74
C PHE A 71 -8.43 13.88 -9.70
N THR A 72 -7.25 13.39 -10.05
CA THR A 72 -6.35 14.06 -11.00
C THR A 72 -6.96 14.17 -12.39
N ALA A 73 -7.56 13.09 -12.91
CA ALA A 73 -8.24 13.08 -14.21
C ALA A 73 -9.43 14.06 -14.27
N CYS A 74 -10.09 14.33 -13.14
CA CYS A 74 -11.18 15.30 -13.04
C CYS A 74 -10.72 16.75 -12.75
N GLY A 75 -9.40 17.01 -12.69
CA GLY A 75 -8.86 18.32 -12.31
C GLY A 75 -9.03 18.68 -10.83
N ALA A 76 -9.47 17.73 -9.99
CA ALA A 76 -9.70 17.92 -8.55
C ALA A 76 -8.42 17.63 -7.73
N THR A 77 -7.29 18.21 -8.14
CA THR A 77 -5.96 17.95 -7.55
C THR A 77 -5.88 18.30 -6.07
N THR A 78 -6.63 19.30 -5.60
CA THR A 78 -6.71 19.62 -4.17
C THR A 78 -7.28 18.46 -3.34
N ARG A 79 -8.24 17.69 -3.88
CA ARG A 79 -8.80 16.53 -3.18
C ARG A 79 -7.79 15.38 -3.11
N SER A 80 -7.07 15.15 -4.21
CA SER A 80 -5.92 14.24 -4.26
C SER A 80 -4.87 14.62 -3.19
N LEU A 81 -4.50 15.91 -3.12
CA LEU A 81 -3.55 16.41 -2.13
C LEU A 81 -4.04 16.18 -0.69
N ILE A 82 -5.31 16.48 -0.39
CA ILE A 82 -5.88 16.25 0.95
C ILE A 82 -5.79 14.78 1.34
N VAL A 83 -6.14 13.86 0.43
CA VAL A 83 -6.06 12.41 0.68
C VAL A 83 -4.61 11.99 0.94
N SER A 84 -3.68 12.44 0.09
CA SER A 84 -2.25 12.12 0.21
C SER A 84 -1.63 12.64 1.51
N VAL A 85 -1.93 13.89 1.87
CA VAL A 85 -1.44 14.49 3.12
C VAL A 85 -2.03 13.76 4.33
N SER A 86 -3.34 13.48 4.32
CA SER A 86 -4.01 12.77 5.43
C SER A 86 -3.43 11.36 5.61
N SER A 87 -3.21 10.64 4.51
CA SER A 87 -2.57 9.32 4.48
C SER A 87 -1.16 9.36 5.08
N ASN A 88 -0.35 10.35 4.70
CA ASN A 88 1.01 10.52 5.23
C ASN A 88 1.02 10.93 6.71
N VAL A 89 0.10 11.78 7.16
CA VAL A 89 -0.03 12.14 8.58
C VAL A 89 -0.35 10.90 9.42
N LEU A 90 -1.28 10.06 8.97
CA LEU A 90 -1.58 8.79 9.63
C LEU A 90 -0.38 7.83 9.62
N ARG A 91 0.38 7.79 8.53
CA ARG A 91 1.59 6.96 8.40
C ARG A 91 2.68 7.39 9.39
N ILE A 92 2.98 8.68 9.45
CA ILE A 92 4.00 9.24 10.35
C ILE A 92 3.52 9.13 11.81
N GLY A 93 2.29 9.52 12.09
CA GLY A 93 1.70 9.45 13.43
C GLY A 93 1.60 8.01 13.95
N GLY A 94 1.15 7.08 13.11
CA GLY A 94 1.11 5.65 13.43
C GLY A 94 2.51 5.08 13.68
N GLY A 95 3.49 5.44 12.85
CA GLY A 95 4.89 5.06 13.05
C GLY A 95 5.46 5.60 14.36
N TYR A 96 5.18 6.86 14.69
CA TYR A 96 5.59 7.46 15.95
C TYR A 96 5.01 6.72 17.16
N LEU A 97 3.70 6.45 17.15
CA LEU A 97 3.03 5.68 18.21
C LEU A 97 3.58 4.26 18.34
N ALA A 98 3.82 3.58 17.21
CA ALA A 98 4.36 2.22 17.21
C ALA A 98 5.74 2.13 17.86
N VAL A 99 6.59 3.15 17.69
CA VAL A 99 7.94 3.21 18.28
C VAL A 99 7.95 3.59 19.76
N HIS A 100 6.97 4.38 20.22
CA HIS A 100 6.97 4.91 21.60
C HIS A 100 6.04 4.14 22.56
N THR A 101 5.27 3.18 22.04
CA THR A 101 4.31 2.39 22.84
C THR A 101 4.75 0.92 23.00
N PHE A 102 5.63 0.42 22.12
CA PHE A 102 6.12 -0.96 22.10
C PHE A 102 7.65 -0.99 22.05
#